data_AF-A0A2E8V9P5-F1
#
_entry.id   AF-A0A2E8V9P5-F1
#
_cell.length_a   1.000
_cell.length_b   1.000
_cell.length_c   1.000
_cell.angle_alpha   90.00
_cell.angle_beta   90.00
_cell.angle_gamma   90.00
#
_symmetry.space_group_name_H-M   'P 1'
#
loop_
_entity.id
_entity.type
_entity.pdbx_description
1 polymer ?
#
loop_
_entity_poly.entity_id
_entity_poly.type
_entity_poly.pdbx_seq_one_letter_code
_entity_poly.pdbx_strand_id
1 'polypeptide(L)'
;MHYKLNEFSSEFRCRVIHDGQGEILTKSFFRDVSKLPVNFDIWELAPGVSEGIHVHENESSLEEIYYFMEGEGIMWIDEDTVPIVKGDVILAPAGS
;
A
#
# COMPACT_ATOMS: atom_id res chain seq x y z
N MET A 1 15.86 -5.73 -23.43
CA MET A 1 14.74 -4.76 -23.41
C MET A 1 14.63 -4.19 -22.01
N HIS A 2 14.29 -2.92 -21.85
CA HIS A 2 14.06 -2.31 -20.54
C HIS A 2 12.66 -1.66 -20.51
N TYR A 3 12.10 -1.52 -19.32
CA TYR A 3 10.81 -0.87 -19.10
C TYR A 3 11.02 0.41 -18.29
N LYS A 4 10.23 1.44 -18.57
CA LYS A 4 10.24 2.71 -17.83
C LYS A 4 8.81 3.22 -17.70
N LEU A 5 8.41 3.54 -16.48
CA LEU A 5 7.15 4.20 -16.15
C LEU A 5 7.47 5.38 -15.22
N ASN A 6 6.61 6.37 -15.20
CA ASN A 6 6.61 7.43 -14.19
C ASN A 6 5.22 7.50 -13.54
N GLU A 7 5.16 7.99 -12.30
CA GLU A 7 3.93 8.05 -11.49
C GLU A 7 2.79 8.89 -12.11
N PHE A 8 3.10 9.81 -13.02
CA PHE A 8 2.13 10.66 -13.73
C PHE A 8 1.59 10.00 -15.00
N SER A 9 2.29 8.98 -15.52
CA SER A 9 1.96 8.25 -16.74
C SER A 9 1.37 6.86 -16.45
N SER A 10 1.51 6.38 -15.22
CA SER A 10 0.95 5.10 -14.80
C SER A 10 -0.58 5.18 -14.74
N GLU A 11 -1.22 4.10 -15.16
CA GLU A 11 -2.63 3.90 -14.89
C GLU A 11 -2.87 3.90 -13.38
N PHE A 12 -3.97 4.54 -12.96
CA PHE A 12 -4.39 4.57 -11.58
C PHE A 12 -5.75 3.89 -11.43
N ARG A 13 -6.03 3.43 -10.22
CA ARG A 13 -7.33 2.91 -9.81
C ARG A 13 -7.77 3.64 -8.55
N CYS A 14 -9.04 3.98 -8.47
CA CYS A 14 -9.67 4.48 -7.24
C CYS A 14 -10.66 3.43 -6.76
N ARG A 15 -10.54 3.02 -5.50
CA ARG A 15 -11.41 2.00 -4.90
C ARG A 15 -11.35 2.04 -3.38
N VAL A 16 -12.40 1.57 -2.74
CA VAL A 16 -12.38 1.18 -1.33
C VAL A 16 -11.56 -0.11 -1.20
N ILE A 17 -10.66 -0.16 -0.21
CA ILE A 17 -9.75 -1.30 0.02
C ILE A 17 -10.01 -1.87 1.42
N HIS A 18 -10.19 -3.19 1.51
CA HIS A 18 -10.40 -3.94 2.75
C HIS A 18 -11.53 -3.38 3.65
N ASP A 19 -12.63 -2.91 3.06
CA ASP A 19 -13.75 -2.25 3.77
C ASP A 19 -13.35 -0.99 4.56
N GLY A 20 -12.23 -0.37 4.19
CA GLY A 20 -11.78 0.92 4.68
C GLY A 20 -12.71 2.08 4.30
N GLN A 21 -12.40 3.27 4.79
CA GLN A 21 -13.21 4.46 4.52
C GLN A 21 -12.72 5.18 3.27
N GLY A 22 -13.64 5.51 2.35
CA GLY A 22 -13.34 6.27 1.15
C GLY A 22 -12.48 5.52 0.11
N GLU A 23 -12.21 6.18 -1.02
CA GLU A 23 -11.45 5.58 -2.11
C GLU A 23 -9.96 5.92 -1.99
N ILE A 24 -9.11 4.90 -2.12
CA ILE A 24 -7.66 5.04 -2.22
C ILE A 24 -7.28 5.08 -3.70
N LEU A 25 -6.43 6.04 -4.08
CA LEU A 25 -5.83 6.07 -5.40
C LEU A 25 -4.56 5.22 -5.39
N THR A 26 -4.54 4.15 -6.19
CA THR A 26 -3.38 3.25 -6.32
C THR A 26 -2.82 3.31 -7.73
N LYS A 27 -1.51 3.53 -7.85
CA LYS A 27 -0.74 3.47 -9.10
C LYS A 27 0.17 2.25 -9.06
N SER A 28 -0.09 1.25 -9.90
CA SER A 28 0.73 0.04 -9.96
C SER A 28 1.82 0.11 -11.02
N PHE A 29 2.99 -0.41 -10.69
CA PHE A 29 4.13 -0.43 -11.60
C PHE A 29 4.53 -1.86 -11.97
N PHE A 30 4.62 -2.12 -13.28
CA PHE A 30 5.12 -3.38 -13.84
C PHE A 30 4.37 -4.66 -13.40
N ARG A 31 3.14 -4.55 -12.90
CA ARG A 31 2.34 -5.67 -12.36
C ARG A 31 2.25 -6.87 -13.31
N ASP A 32 2.09 -6.62 -14.61
CA ASP A 32 1.91 -7.68 -15.62
C ASP A 32 3.23 -8.12 -16.31
N VAL A 33 4.37 -7.55 -15.89
CA VAL A 33 5.67 -7.73 -16.56
C VAL A 33 6.77 -8.19 -15.59
N SER A 34 6.74 -7.70 -14.36
CA SER A 34 7.67 -8.10 -13.30
C SER A 34 7.49 -9.58 -12.97
N LYS A 35 8.60 -10.25 -12.65
CA LYS A 35 8.61 -11.63 -12.15
C LYS A 35 8.90 -11.71 -10.66
N LEU A 36 9.08 -10.56 -10.00
CA LEU A 36 9.25 -10.53 -8.55
C LEU A 36 7.92 -10.90 -7.89
N PRO A 37 7.95 -11.62 -6.76
CA PRO A 37 6.74 -12.00 -6.03
C PRO A 37 6.18 -10.83 -5.20
N VAL A 38 6.28 -9.59 -5.69
CA VAL A 38 5.83 -8.39 -5.00
C VAL A 38 5.08 -7.49 -5.97
N ASN A 39 4.04 -6.83 -5.47
CA ASN A 39 3.48 -5.68 -6.15
C ASN A 39 4.26 -4.45 -5.73
N PHE A 40 4.47 -3.51 -6.66
CA PHE A 40 5.09 -2.23 -6.38
C PHE A 40 4.14 -1.12 -6.78
N ASP A 41 3.57 -0.45 -5.79
CA ASP A 41 2.48 0.50 -5.97
C ASP A 41 2.79 1.80 -5.20
N ILE A 42 2.29 2.93 -5.70
CA ILE A 42 2.16 4.19 -4.93
C ILE A 42 0.69 4.38 -4.59
N TRP A 43 0.42 4.69 -3.33
CA TRP A 43 -0.93 4.88 -2.79
C TRP A 43 -1.08 6.32 -2.30
N GLU A 44 -2.21 6.94 -2.63
CA GLU A 44 -2.59 8.28 -2.14
C GLU A 44 -3.92 8.17 -1.40
N LEU A 45 -3.90 8.55 -0.12
CA LEU A 45 -5.07 8.55 0.76
C LEU A 45 -5.41 10.01 1.10
N ALA A 46 -6.64 10.43 0.83
CA ALA A 46 -7.12 11.75 1.23
C ALA A 46 -7.41 11.79 2.74
N PRO A 47 -7.52 12.99 3.37
CA PRO A 47 -7.86 13.08 4.80
C PRO A 47 -9.16 12.32 5.12
N GLY A 48 -9.09 11.43 6.11
CA GLY A 48 -10.21 10.56 6.53
C GLY A 48 -10.38 9.27 5.70
N VAL A 49 -9.60 9.08 4.65
CA VAL A 49 -9.56 7.83 3.88
C VAL A 49 -8.66 6.82 4.58
N SER A 50 -9.04 5.54 4.54
CA SER A 50 -8.28 4.45 5.15
C SER A 50 -8.36 3.18 4.32
N GLU A 51 -7.31 2.38 4.40
CA GLU A 51 -7.38 0.94 4.18
C GLU A 51 -7.96 0.29 5.44
N GLY A 52 -8.85 -0.70 5.28
CA GLY A 52 -9.39 -1.41 6.44
C GLY A 52 -8.43 -2.48 6.96
N ILE A 53 -8.64 -2.86 8.23
CA ILE A 53 -7.84 -3.88 8.91
C ILE A 53 -8.04 -5.23 8.22
N HIS A 54 -6.93 -5.88 7.90
CA HIS A 54 -6.91 -7.18 7.24
C HIS A 54 -5.60 -7.91 7.59
N VAL A 55 -5.54 -9.21 7.26
CA VAL A 55 -4.37 -10.06 7.54
C VAL A 55 -4.02 -10.85 6.29
N HIS A 56 -2.73 -10.89 5.95
CA HIS A 56 -2.18 -11.70 4.86
C HIS A 56 -1.74 -13.08 5.35
N GLU A 57 -2.63 -14.07 5.23
CA GLU A 57 -2.40 -15.44 5.72
C GLU A 57 -2.78 -16.54 4.69
N ASN A 58 -2.43 -17.78 5.01
CA ASN A 58 -2.72 -18.98 4.21
C ASN A 58 -2.22 -18.87 2.75
N GLU A 59 -3.07 -19.19 1.77
CA GLU A 59 -2.77 -19.12 0.34
C GLU A 59 -2.53 -17.69 -0.19
N SER A 60 -2.76 -16.66 0.63
CA SER A 60 -2.49 -15.23 0.33
C SER A 60 -1.49 -14.62 1.32
N SER A 61 -0.69 -15.47 1.96
CA SER A 61 0.39 -15.07 2.86
C SER A 61 1.48 -14.32 2.10
N LEU A 62 1.71 -13.08 2.51
CA LEU A 62 2.76 -12.21 2.01
C LEU A 62 3.12 -11.17 3.08
N GLU A 63 4.28 -10.55 2.92
CA GLU A 63 4.69 -9.39 3.70
C GLU A 63 4.40 -8.10 2.92
N GLU A 64 4.12 -7.02 3.63
CA GLU A 64 3.94 -5.69 3.06
C GLU A 64 4.93 -4.71 3.67
N ILE A 65 5.48 -3.84 2.81
CA ILE A 65 6.39 -2.78 3.22
C ILE A 65 5.75 -1.45 2.85
N TYR A 66 5.44 -0.65 3.85
CA TYR A 66 4.94 0.71 3.70
C TYR A 66 6.10 1.70 3.89
N TYR A 67 6.34 2.52 2.88
CA TYR A 67 7.24 3.66 2.95
C TYR A 67 6.43 4.95 2.80
N PHE A 68 6.36 5.77 3.85
CA PHE A 68 5.51 6.96 3.84
C PHE A 68 6.24 8.11 3.13
N MET A 69 5.84 8.40 1.90
CA MET A 69 6.53 9.38 1.04
C MET A 69 6.24 10.82 1.44
N GLU A 70 5.00 11.12 1.82
CA GLU A 70 4.50 12.45 2.21
C GLU A 70 3.29 12.33 3.16
N GLY A 71 2.95 13.43 3.82
CA GLY A 71 1.81 13.50 4.74
C GLY A 71 2.11 12.93 6.14
N GLU A 72 1.02 12.77 6.90
CA GLU A 72 0.99 12.17 8.23
C GLU A 72 -0.32 11.41 8.42
N GLY A 73 -0.36 10.48 9.36
CA GLY A 73 -1.53 9.66 9.62
C GLY A 73 -1.35 8.73 10.81
N ILE A 74 -2.22 7.73 10.88
CA ILE A 74 -2.19 6.68 11.88
C ILE A 74 -2.23 5.34 11.15
N MET A 75 -1.32 4.42 11.50
CA MET A 75 -1.39 3.02 11.10
C MET A 75 -1.85 2.17 12.28
N TRP A 76 -2.78 1.25 12.01
CA TRP A 76 -3.16 0.19 12.94
C TRP A 76 -2.46 -1.09 12.48
N ILE A 77 -1.65 -1.68 13.36
CA ILE A 77 -0.92 -2.91 13.07
C ILE A 77 -0.82 -3.72 14.37
N ASP A 78 -1.14 -5.01 14.30
CA ASP A 78 -1.33 -5.85 15.48
C ASP A 78 -2.31 -5.19 16.50
N GLU A 79 -1.87 -4.99 17.75
CA GLU A 79 -2.61 -4.30 18.81
C GLU A 79 -2.23 -2.80 18.92
N ASP A 80 -1.31 -2.34 18.06
CA ASP A 80 -0.71 -1.02 18.15
C ASP A 80 -1.42 0.00 17.25
N THR A 81 -1.38 1.25 17.71
CA THR A 81 -1.79 2.43 16.95
C THR A 81 -0.57 3.34 16.81
N VAL A 82 0.02 3.36 15.63
CA VAL A 82 1.31 4.00 15.37
C VAL A 82 1.09 5.29 14.59
N PRO A 83 1.47 6.47 15.13
CA PRO A 83 1.51 7.68 14.32
C PRO A 83 2.64 7.56 13.30
N ILE A 84 2.32 7.93 12.06
CA ILE A 84 3.24 7.85 10.93
C ILE A 84 3.44 9.23 10.31
N VAL A 85 4.67 9.50 9.88
CA VAL A 85 5.03 10.71 9.14
C VAL A 85 5.92 10.37 7.95
N LYS A 86 6.16 11.36 7.09
CA LYS A 86 7.11 11.25 5.99
C LYS A 86 8.46 10.66 6.43
N GLY A 87 8.87 9.61 5.72
CA GLY A 87 10.15 8.92 5.90
C GLY A 87 10.09 7.71 6.81
N ASP A 88 8.99 7.50 7.53
CA ASP A 88 8.77 6.28 8.30
C ASP A 88 8.62 5.07 7.38
N VAL A 89 9.01 3.91 7.89
CA VAL A 89 8.92 2.62 7.20
C VAL A 89 8.32 1.60 8.15
N ILE A 90 7.28 0.90 7.71
CA ILE A 90 6.66 -0.19 8.45
C ILE A 90 6.73 -1.45 7.59
N LEU A 91 7.16 -2.56 8.22
CA LEU A 91 7.05 -3.90 7.68
C LEU A 91 5.89 -4.57 8.42
N ALA A 92 4.89 -5.03 7.67
CA ALA A 92 3.84 -5.91 8.15
C ALA A 92 4.19 -7.35 7.70
N PRO A 93 4.67 -8.22 8.60
CA PRO A 93 4.93 -9.61 8.27
C PRO A 93 3.66 -10.36 7.87
N ALA A 94 3.81 -11.48 7.18
CA ALA A 94 2.66 -12.34 6.95
C ALA A 94 2.02 -12.79 8.28
N GLY A 95 0.70 -12.61 8.39
CA GLY A 95 -0.08 -12.98 9.58
C GLY A 95 -0.14 -11.94 10.70
N SER A 96 0.43 -10.74 10.54
CA SER A 96 0.23 -9.59 11.43
C SER A 96 -1.05 -8.82 11.11
#